data_AF-A0A7J2YF41-F1
#
_entry.id   AF-A0A7J2YF41-F1
#
_cell.length_a   1.000
_cell.length_b   1.000
_cell.length_c   1.000
_cell.angle_alpha   90.00
_cell.angle_beta   90.00
_cell.angle_gamma   90.00
#
_symmetry.space_group_name_H-M   'P 1'
#
loop_
_entity.id
_entity.type
_entity.pdbx_description
1 polymer ?
#
loop_
_entity_poly.entity_id
_entity_poly.type
_entity_poly.pdbx_seq_one_letter_code
_entity_poly.pdbx_strand_id
1 'polypeptide(L)'
;KEIEKGSIILLLSCPIYRDTILNGKILGGVLTITLAISTSITASTGVIMAVIGIMPTIDEAIRLIIYLIASVIYISMYMAISVYTSIATKNTSMSLLISIIVWLTFTQLIYSASSAISALIPEILSETRLKVLTAIRMLTPDQHYYNFSMNILNEKMALEPFGIFLRGAAPGRSLTIIESLAISWPNLAIITSILTAFIAASYIKFLREEVRC
;
A
#
# COMPACT_ATOMS: atom_id res chain seq x y z
N LYS A 1 -0.10 16.42 -24.60
CA LYS A 1 0.79 17.42 -25.24
C LYS A 1 0.14 18.82 -25.35
N GLU A 2 -1.00 19.06 -24.68
CA GLU A 2 -1.75 20.33 -24.77
C GLU A 2 -1.87 21.07 -23.42
N ILE A 3 -1.37 20.49 -22.33
CA ILE A 3 -1.49 21.02 -20.96
C ILE A 3 -0.27 21.90 -20.57
N GLU A 4 0.85 21.83 -21.30
CA GLU A 4 2.09 22.51 -20.89
C GLU A 4 2.23 23.95 -21.38
N LYS A 5 1.59 24.38 -22.48
CA LYS A 5 1.76 25.76 -22.97
C LYS A 5 0.74 26.76 -22.42
N GLY A 6 -0.52 26.35 -22.24
CA GLY A 6 -1.58 27.26 -21.76
C GLY A 6 -1.56 27.51 -20.25
N SER A 7 -1.25 26.48 -19.46
CA SER A 7 -1.26 26.58 -17.98
C SER A 7 -0.10 27.41 -17.43
N ILE A 8 1.06 27.39 -18.12
CA ILE A 8 2.24 28.18 -17.74
C ILE A 8 2.01 29.68 -17.93
N ILE A 9 1.22 30.09 -18.92
CA ILE A 9 0.92 31.51 -19.20
C ILE A 9 -0.07 32.07 -18.16
N LEU A 10 -0.97 31.24 -17.60
CA LEU A 10 -1.85 31.62 -16.49
C LEU A 10 -1.12 31.65 -15.14
N LEU A 11 -0.13 30.78 -14.92
CA LEU A 11 0.70 30.77 -13.70
C LEU A 11 1.73 31.92 -13.63
N LEU A 12 2.06 32.56 -14.75
CA LEU A 12 2.92 33.76 -14.77
C LEU A 12 2.20 35.02 -14.27
N SER A 13 0.88 34.99 -14.11
CA SER A 13 0.07 36.18 -13.74
C SER A 13 -0.23 36.27 -12.25
N CYS A 14 0.08 35.24 -11.45
CA CYS A 14 -0.11 35.24 -10.00
C CYS A 14 1.10 34.55 -9.33
N PRO A 15 1.76 35.17 -8.35
CA PRO A 15 2.92 34.60 -7.67
C PRO A 15 2.47 33.44 -6.76
N ILE A 16 2.23 32.27 -7.35
CA ILE A 16 1.90 31.04 -6.64
C ILE A 16 3.18 30.24 -6.49
N TYR A 17 3.59 29.97 -5.24
CA TYR A 17 4.72 29.10 -4.93
C TYR A 17 4.51 27.72 -5.56
N ARG A 18 5.48 27.25 -6.36
CA ARG A 18 5.39 25.98 -7.11
C ARG A 18 5.33 24.74 -6.22
N ASP A 19 5.82 24.81 -4.99
CA ASP A 19 5.63 23.76 -3.97
C ASP A 19 4.15 23.48 -3.70
N THR A 20 3.31 24.51 -3.83
CA THR A 20 1.85 24.42 -3.69
C THR A 20 1.22 23.57 -4.80
N ILE A 21 1.82 23.55 -6.00
CA ILE A 21 1.30 22.76 -7.14
C ILE A 21 1.55 21.28 -6.89
N LEU A 22 2.77 20.91 -6.44
CA LEU A 22 3.10 19.52 -6.12
C LEU A 22 2.31 19.03 -4.90
N ASN A 23 2.22 19.83 -3.85
CA ASN A 23 1.42 19.51 -2.66
C ASN A 23 -0.07 19.39 -3.01
N GLY A 24 -0.61 20.27 -3.86
CA GLY A 24 -1.99 20.19 -4.34
C GLY A 24 -2.27 18.91 -5.12
N LYS A 25 -1.34 18.45 -5.97
CA LYS A 25 -1.46 17.18 -6.70
C LYS A 25 -1.45 15.97 -5.76
N ILE A 26 -0.54 15.95 -4.78
CA ILE A 26 -0.44 14.85 -3.82
C ILE A 26 -1.68 14.82 -2.93
N LEU A 27 -2.09 15.96 -2.35
CA LEU A 27 -3.28 16.05 -1.50
C LEU A 27 -4.56 15.68 -2.25
N GLY A 28 -4.74 16.20 -3.47
CA GLY A 28 -5.90 15.87 -4.30
C GLY A 28 -5.98 14.37 -4.63
N GLY A 29 -4.84 13.73 -4.91
CA GLY A 29 -4.79 12.28 -5.11
C GLY A 29 -5.11 11.50 -3.85
N VAL A 30 -4.52 11.85 -2.70
CA VAL A 30 -4.79 11.20 -1.40
C VAL A 30 -6.26 11.32 -1.01
N LEU A 31 -6.88 12.49 -1.21
CA LEU A 31 -8.32 12.70 -0.95
C LEU A 31 -9.19 11.80 -1.83
N THR A 32 -8.88 11.74 -3.13
CA THR A 32 -9.60 10.88 -4.08
C THR A 32 -9.48 9.41 -3.69
N ILE A 33 -8.28 8.96 -3.33
CA ILE A 33 -8.01 7.60 -2.86
C ILE A 33 -8.80 7.29 -1.58
N THR A 34 -8.79 8.21 -0.61
CA THR A 34 -9.50 8.05 0.67
C THR A 34 -10.99 7.88 0.44
N LEU A 35 -11.58 8.71 -0.42
CA LEU A 35 -12.99 8.61 -0.77
C LEU A 35 -13.29 7.30 -1.49
N ALA A 36 -12.49 6.91 -2.48
CA ALA A 36 -12.66 5.66 -3.21
C ALA A 36 -12.62 4.44 -2.26
N ILE A 37 -11.59 4.31 -1.44
CA ILE A 37 -11.45 3.19 -0.49
C ILE A 37 -12.58 3.19 0.55
N SER A 38 -12.92 4.36 1.10
CA SER A 38 -14.01 4.47 2.09
C SER A 38 -15.33 3.99 1.50
N THR A 39 -15.64 4.36 0.25
CA THR A 39 -16.85 3.87 -0.43
C THR A 39 -16.78 2.38 -0.69
N SER A 40 -15.64 1.83 -1.10
CA SER A 40 -15.46 0.39 -1.30
C SER A 40 -15.66 -0.41 -0.01
N ILE A 41 -15.04 -0.01 1.10
CA ILE A 41 -15.15 -0.72 2.38
C ILE A 41 -16.59 -0.66 2.91
N THR A 42 -17.23 0.51 2.86
CA THR A 42 -18.61 0.69 3.32
C THR A 42 -19.57 -0.12 2.46
N ALA A 43 -19.37 -0.15 1.13
CA ALA A 43 -20.17 -0.96 0.22
C ALA A 43 -19.99 -2.46 0.50
N SER A 44 -18.75 -2.95 0.63
CA SER A 44 -18.48 -4.35 0.95
C SER A 44 -19.09 -4.76 2.28
N THR A 45 -18.93 -3.95 3.32
CA THR A 45 -19.51 -4.23 4.65
C THR A 45 -21.03 -4.19 4.60
N GLY A 46 -21.62 -3.23 3.88
CA GLY A 46 -23.06 -3.12 3.68
C GLY A 46 -23.66 -4.33 2.97
N VAL A 47 -22.98 -4.88 1.97
CA VAL A 47 -23.40 -6.13 1.30
C VAL A 47 -23.35 -7.31 2.26
N ILE A 48 -22.27 -7.45 3.04
CA ILE A 48 -22.14 -8.55 4.01
C ILE A 48 -23.25 -8.47 5.07
N MET A 49 -23.54 -7.27 5.57
CA MET A 49 -24.65 -7.03 6.50
C MET A 49 -26.01 -7.37 5.88
N ALA A 50 -26.25 -7.04 4.61
CA ALA A 50 -27.50 -7.33 3.93
C ALA A 50 -27.73 -8.83 3.71
N VAL A 51 -26.67 -9.60 3.48
CA VAL A 51 -26.75 -11.05 3.22
C VAL A 51 -26.82 -11.85 4.52
N ILE A 52 -25.96 -11.54 5.49
CA ILE A 52 -25.79 -12.34 6.71
C ILE A 52 -26.69 -11.83 7.85
N GLY A 53 -27.14 -10.56 7.78
CA GLY A 53 -28.01 -9.95 8.80
C GLY A 53 -27.33 -9.68 10.14
N ILE A 54 -26.01 -9.91 10.25
CA ILE A 54 -25.23 -9.67 11.46
C ILE A 54 -24.62 -8.27 11.37
N MET A 55 -24.90 -7.44 12.37
CA MET A 55 -24.31 -6.11 12.49
C MET A 55 -22.91 -6.23 13.12
N PRO A 56 -21.88 -5.57 12.55
CA PRO A 56 -20.55 -5.60 13.12
C PRO A 56 -20.53 -4.99 14.53
N THR A 57 -19.74 -5.61 15.40
CA THR A 57 -19.52 -5.14 16.77
C THR A 57 -18.69 -3.85 16.77
N ILE A 58 -18.74 -3.06 17.85
CA ILE A 58 -17.96 -1.82 18.01
C ILE A 58 -16.45 -2.09 17.77
N ASP A 59 -15.93 -3.20 18.29
CA ASP A 59 -14.53 -3.59 18.10
C ASP A 59 -14.20 -3.88 16.63
N GLU A 60 -15.11 -4.51 15.88
CA GLU A 60 -14.96 -4.77 14.45
C GLU A 60 -15.03 -3.47 13.65
N ALA A 61 -15.89 -2.53 14.04
CA ALA A 61 -15.95 -1.20 13.43
C ALA A 61 -14.64 -0.41 13.62
N ILE A 62 -14.02 -0.48 14.80
CA ILE A 62 -12.70 0.12 15.04
C ILE A 62 -11.62 -0.55 14.18
N ARG A 63 -11.64 -1.89 14.07
CA ARG A 63 -10.72 -2.62 13.18
C ARG A 63 -10.88 -2.20 11.72
N LEU A 64 -12.10 -1.98 11.25
CA LEU A 64 -12.39 -1.47 9.90
C LEU A 64 -11.81 -0.06 9.68
N ILE A 65 -11.90 0.82 10.69
CA ILE A 65 -11.29 2.17 10.61
C ILE A 65 -9.77 2.07 10.53
N ILE A 66 -9.14 1.23 11.36
CA ILE A 66 -7.68 1.01 11.33
C ILE A 66 -7.27 0.42 9.98
N TYR A 67 -8.02 -0.54 9.46
CA TYR A 67 -7.82 -1.12 8.14
C TYR A 67 -7.92 -0.05 7.04
N LEU A 68 -8.95 0.81 7.06
CA LEU A 68 -9.13 1.91 6.11
C LEU A 68 -7.90 2.84 6.09
N ILE A 69 -7.40 3.26 7.25
CA ILE A 69 -6.21 4.13 7.35
C ILE A 69 -5.00 3.44 6.72
N ALA A 70 -4.78 2.17 7.02
CA ALA A 70 -3.67 1.41 6.45
C ALA A 70 -3.80 1.22 4.93
N SER A 71 -5.02 0.98 4.41
CA SER A 71 -5.29 0.90 2.97
C SER A 71 -4.98 2.22 2.26
N VAL A 72 -5.35 3.36 2.85
CA VAL A 72 -5.03 4.68 2.29
C VAL A 72 -3.52 4.89 2.20
N ILE A 73 -2.77 4.54 3.24
CA ILE A 73 -1.29 4.63 3.25
C ILE A 73 -0.70 3.72 2.16
N TYR A 74 -1.20 2.49 2.05
CA TYR A 74 -0.74 1.51 1.05
C TYR A 74 -0.94 2.00 -0.38
N ILE A 75 -2.14 2.46 -0.74
CA ILE A 75 -2.41 2.96 -2.10
C ILE A 75 -1.64 4.27 -2.36
N SER A 76 -1.49 5.13 -1.34
CA SER A 76 -0.67 6.34 -1.45
C SER A 76 0.80 6.02 -1.75
N MET A 77 1.33 4.87 -1.31
CA MET A 77 2.69 4.41 -1.63
C MET A 77 2.86 4.21 -3.14
N TYR A 78 1.91 3.52 -3.78
CA TYR A 78 1.95 3.33 -5.24
C TYR A 78 1.71 4.62 -6.00
N MET A 79 0.87 5.52 -5.47
CA MET A 79 0.74 6.86 -6.03
C MET A 79 2.08 7.60 -6.01
N ALA A 80 2.82 7.56 -4.90
CA ALA A 80 4.14 8.19 -4.80
C ALA A 80 5.15 7.60 -5.80
N ILE A 81 5.15 6.28 -5.99
CA ILE A 81 5.96 5.62 -7.02
C ILE A 81 5.59 6.12 -8.42
N SER A 82 4.29 6.23 -8.72
CA SER A 82 3.79 6.71 -10.01
C SER A 82 4.14 8.18 -10.27
N VAL A 83 4.12 9.02 -9.23
CA VAL A 83 4.58 10.41 -9.32
C VAL A 83 6.09 10.46 -9.58
N TYR A 84 6.88 9.64 -8.88
CA TYR A 84 8.33 9.56 -9.07
C TYR A 84 8.69 9.14 -10.50
N THR A 85 8.07 8.09 -11.03
CA THR A 85 8.30 7.63 -12.41
C THR A 85 7.84 8.68 -13.43
N SER A 86 6.75 9.39 -13.17
CA SER A 86 6.27 10.50 -14.00
C SER A 86 7.27 11.64 -14.10
N ILE A 87 7.94 12.01 -13.00
CA ILE A 87 9.00 13.02 -13.02
C ILE A 87 10.26 12.43 -13.66
N ALA A 88 10.49 11.12 -13.49
CA ALA A 88 11.74 10.53 -13.93
C ALA A 88 11.89 10.33 -15.43
N THR A 89 10.77 10.24 -16.16
CA THR A 89 10.75 9.97 -17.58
C THR A 89 10.23 11.16 -18.37
N LYS A 90 10.91 11.51 -19.46
CA LYS A 90 10.52 12.63 -20.34
C LYS A 90 9.24 12.37 -21.16
N ASN A 91 8.85 11.10 -21.32
CA ASN A 91 7.72 10.69 -22.13
C ASN A 91 6.56 10.20 -21.25
N THR A 92 5.40 10.86 -21.31
CA THR A 92 4.20 10.52 -20.51
C THR A 92 3.71 9.09 -20.74
N SER A 93 3.74 8.58 -21.98
CA SER A 93 3.31 7.20 -22.25
C SER A 93 4.26 6.16 -21.64
N MET A 94 5.56 6.46 -21.63
CA MET A 94 6.58 5.57 -21.07
C MET A 94 6.51 5.56 -19.54
N SER A 95 6.18 6.70 -18.92
CA SER A 95 6.01 6.81 -17.47
C SER A 95 4.89 5.92 -16.96
N LEU A 96 3.74 5.94 -17.64
CA LEU A 96 2.58 5.10 -17.30
C LEU A 96 2.91 3.62 -17.40
N LEU A 97 3.56 3.20 -18.50
CA LEU A 97 3.97 1.81 -18.69
C LEU A 97 4.95 1.35 -17.60
N ILE A 98 5.94 2.16 -17.26
CA ILE A 98 6.91 1.83 -16.20
C ILE A 98 6.19 1.69 -14.85
N SER A 99 5.27 2.60 -14.51
CA SER A 99 4.48 2.49 -13.28
C SER A 99 3.69 1.19 -13.21
N ILE A 100 3.05 0.78 -14.30
CA ILE A 100 2.28 -0.47 -14.38
C ILE A 100 3.20 -1.68 -14.24
N ILE A 101 4.36 -1.68 -14.92
CA ILE A 101 5.34 -2.77 -14.81
C ILE A 101 5.85 -2.91 -13.38
N VAL A 102 6.17 -1.80 -12.72
CA VAL A 102 6.62 -1.78 -11.33
C VAL A 102 5.54 -2.33 -10.41
N TRP A 103 4.29 -1.86 -10.56
CA TRP A 103 3.16 -2.34 -9.77
C TRP A 103 2.92 -3.85 -9.97
N LEU A 104 2.93 -4.32 -11.22
CA LEU A 104 2.71 -5.73 -11.56
C LEU A 104 3.85 -6.63 -11.06
N THR A 105 5.08 -6.12 -11.05
CA THR A 105 6.24 -6.84 -10.52
C THR A 105 6.09 -7.08 -9.02
N PHE A 106 5.74 -6.03 -8.26
CA PHE A 106 5.59 -6.12 -6.81
C PHE A 106 4.36 -6.91 -6.36
N THR A 107 3.28 -6.91 -7.13
CA THR A 107 2.04 -7.59 -6.73
C THR A 107 1.99 -9.05 -7.21
N GLN A 108 2.38 -9.32 -8.46
CA GLN A 108 2.13 -10.62 -9.09
C GLN A 108 3.40 -11.42 -9.42
N LEU A 109 4.41 -10.76 -10.01
CA LEU A 109 5.60 -11.50 -10.47
C LEU A 109 6.39 -12.09 -9.31
N ILE A 110 6.62 -11.32 -8.24
CA ILE A 110 7.37 -11.83 -7.07
C ILE A 110 6.58 -12.92 -6.36
N TYR A 111 5.24 -12.82 -6.29
CA TYR A 111 4.39 -13.84 -5.69
C TYR A 111 4.47 -15.18 -6.44
N SER A 112 4.47 -15.10 -7.77
CA SER A 112 4.59 -16.25 -8.68
C SER A 112 6.01 -16.82 -8.72
N ALA A 113 7.04 -15.98 -8.65
CA ALA A 113 8.42 -16.41 -8.56
C ALA A 113 8.68 -17.14 -7.23
N SER A 114 8.16 -16.62 -6.12
CA SER A 114 8.24 -17.25 -4.80
C SER A 114 7.63 -18.65 -4.79
N SER A 115 6.44 -18.83 -5.37
CA SER A 115 5.82 -20.16 -5.45
C SER A 115 6.64 -21.12 -6.30
N ALA A 116 7.16 -20.68 -7.46
CA ALA A 116 8.02 -21.49 -8.32
C ALA A 116 9.33 -21.90 -7.63
N ILE A 117 10.01 -20.99 -6.93
CA ILE A 117 11.25 -21.29 -6.20
C ILE A 117 10.97 -22.25 -5.05
N SER A 118 9.88 -22.04 -4.29
CA SER A 118 9.49 -22.95 -3.22
C SER A 118 9.15 -24.35 -3.74
N ALA A 119 8.66 -24.47 -4.97
CA ALA A 119 8.33 -25.75 -5.61
C ALA A 119 9.54 -26.66 -5.82
N LEU A 120 10.74 -26.09 -5.92
CA LEU A 120 12.00 -26.82 -6.05
C LEU A 120 12.42 -27.51 -4.75
N ILE A 121 11.86 -27.10 -3.61
CA ILE A 121 12.16 -27.68 -2.29
C ILE A 121 11.27 -28.91 -2.07
N PRO A 122 11.84 -30.07 -1.72
CA PRO A 122 11.08 -31.28 -1.42
C PRO A 122 10.03 -31.06 -0.33
N GLU A 123 8.85 -31.67 -0.50
CA GLU A 123 7.71 -31.52 0.41
C GLU A 123 8.00 -31.99 1.85
N ILE A 124 8.94 -32.93 2.00
CA ILE A 124 9.42 -33.45 3.29
C ILE A 124 10.00 -32.31 4.17
N LEU A 125 10.50 -31.24 3.56
CA LEU A 125 11.02 -30.04 4.22
C LEU A 125 9.98 -28.90 4.21
N SER A 126 8.75 -29.21 4.62
CA SER A 126 7.60 -28.29 4.57
C SER A 126 7.86 -26.96 5.29
N GLU A 127 8.50 -26.97 6.46
CA GLU A 127 8.85 -25.74 7.18
C GLU A 127 9.87 -24.88 6.42
N THR A 128 10.92 -25.49 5.87
CA THR A 128 11.95 -24.78 5.10
C THR A 128 11.35 -24.19 3.83
N ARG A 129 10.45 -24.92 3.18
CA ARG A 129 9.71 -24.46 2.01
C ARG A 129 8.86 -23.23 2.32
N LEU A 130 8.13 -23.24 3.44
CA LEU A 130 7.33 -22.09 3.88
C LEU A 130 8.21 -20.89 4.24
N LYS A 131 9.32 -21.10 4.95
CA LYS A 131 10.27 -20.02 5.29
C LYS A 131 10.82 -19.35 4.03
N VAL A 132 11.25 -20.12 3.03
CA VAL A 132 11.76 -19.59 1.75
C VAL A 132 10.67 -18.85 0.99
N LEU A 133 9.47 -19.43 0.88
CA LEU A 133 8.32 -18.81 0.21
C LEU A 133 7.99 -17.45 0.83
N THR A 134 7.87 -17.40 2.15
CA THR A 134 7.51 -16.19 2.88
C THR A 134 8.63 -15.15 2.86
N ALA A 135 9.89 -15.57 2.99
CA ALA A 135 11.05 -14.66 2.92
C ALA A 135 11.14 -13.94 1.56
N ILE A 136 10.89 -14.64 0.45
CA ILE A 136 10.86 -14.02 -0.88
C ILE A 136 9.70 -13.02 -0.98
N ARG A 137 8.52 -13.37 -0.44
CA ARG A 137 7.35 -12.51 -0.49
C ARG A 137 7.49 -11.25 0.36
N MET A 138 8.26 -11.26 1.43
CA MET A 138 8.53 -10.05 2.23
C MET A 138 9.22 -8.93 1.47
N LEU A 139 9.84 -9.22 0.33
CA LEU A 139 10.41 -8.16 -0.50
C LEU A 139 9.32 -7.26 -1.11
N THR A 140 8.05 -7.68 -1.07
CA THR A 140 6.94 -6.91 -1.61
C THR A 140 6.20 -6.13 -0.53
N PRO A 141 5.88 -4.85 -0.79
CA PRO A 141 4.98 -4.09 0.07
C PRO A 141 3.58 -4.72 0.19
N ASP A 142 3.17 -5.47 -0.84
CA ASP A 142 1.90 -6.19 -0.87
C ASP A 142 1.81 -7.27 0.23
N GLN A 143 2.89 -8.03 0.47
CA GLN A 143 2.91 -9.03 1.53
C GLN A 143 2.83 -8.39 2.93
N HIS A 144 3.49 -7.25 3.14
CA HIS A 144 3.39 -6.49 4.38
C HIS A 144 1.96 -5.98 4.62
N TYR A 145 1.31 -5.47 3.58
CA TYR A 145 -0.08 -5.03 3.65
C TYR A 145 -1.04 -6.19 3.92
N TYR A 146 -0.82 -7.34 3.27
CA TYR A 146 -1.59 -8.56 3.49
C TYR A 146 -1.48 -9.05 4.94
N ASN A 147 -0.26 -9.15 5.47
CA ASN A 147 -0.01 -9.58 6.85
C ASN A 147 -0.69 -8.65 7.86
N PHE A 148 -0.61 -7.33 7.64
CA PHE A 148 -1.31 -6.34 8.47
C PHE A 148 -2.83 -6.51 8.41
N SER A 149 -3.38 -6.65 7.20
CA SER A 149 -4.83 -6.76 6.97
C SER A 149 -5.41 -8.00 7.64
N MET A 150 -4.74 -9.15 7.51
CA MET A 150 -5.15 -10.39 8.17
C MET A 150 -5.16 -10.25 9.69
N ASN A 151 -4.14 -9.65 10.29
CA ASN A 151 -4.02 -9.52 11.75
C ASN A 151 -5.00 -8.53 12.37
N ILE A 152 -5.38 -7.47 11.63
CA ILE A 152 -6.34 -6.47 12.10
C ILE A 152 -7.78 -6.98 11.94
N LEU A 153 -8.12 -7.55 10.78
CA LEU A 153 -9.49 -7.97 10.47
C LEU A 153 -9.87 -9.30 11.12
N ASN A 154 -8.91 -10.18 11.41
CA ASN A 154 -9.18 -11.46 12.04
C ASN A 154 -8.82 -11.44 13.53
N GLU A 155 -9.83 -11.43 14.39
CA GLU A 155 -9.65 -11.46 15.85
C GLU A 155 -9.21 -12.84 16.38
N LYS A 156 -9.46 -13.93 15.64
CA LYS A 156 -9.24 -15.31 16.11
C LYS A 156 -7.95 -15.92 15.60
N MET A 157 -7.34 -15.31 14.58
CA MET A 157 -6.14 -15.82 13.93
C MET A 157 -5.21 -14.66 13.64
N ALA A 158 -4.03 -14.68 14.27
CA ALA A 158 -2.96 -13.75 13.97
C ALA A 158 -1.81 -14.49 13.29
N LEU A 159 -1.30 -13.90 12.22
CA LEU A 159 0.02 -14.21 11.71
C LEU A 159 1.06 -13.56 12.63
N GLU A 160 2.21 -14.20 12.79
CA GLU A 160 3.36 -13.53 13.39
C GLU A 160 3.69 -12.23 12.64
N PRO A 161 4.47 -11.29 13.22
CA PRO A 161 4.76 -9.98 12.61
C PRO A 161 5.24 -10.07 11.16
N PHE A 162 5.80 -11.22 10.80
CA PHE A 162 6.39 -11.52 9.50
C PHE A 162 5.72 -12.72 8.79
N GLY A 163 4.68 -13.35 9.36
CA GLY A 163 3.93 -14.44 8.71
C GLY A 163 4.73 -15.73 8.45
N ILE A 164 5.90 -15.87 9.09
CA ILE A 164 6.77 -17.06 8.98
C ILE A 164 6.20 -18.23 9.79
N PHE A 165 5.47 -17.93 10.87
CA PHE A 165 4.75 -18.90 11.67
C PHE A 165 3.29 -18.47 11.84
N LEU A 166 2.39 -19.46 11.80
CA LEU A 166 1.01 -19.26 12.22
C LEU A 166 0.99 -19.18 13.75
N ARG A 167 0.76 -17.98 14.30
CA ARG A 167 0.47 -17.84 15.72
C ARG A 167 -1.02 -18.03 15.91
N GLY A 168 -1.45 -19.28 15.97
CA GLY A 168 -2.80 -19.58 16.42
C GLY A 168 -3.04 -18.86 17.74
N ALA A 169 -4.08 -18.02 17.80
CA ALA A 169 -4.53 -17.51 19.08
C ALA A 169 -4.80 -18.72 19.97
N ALA A 170 -4.37 -18.69 21.24
CA ALA A 170 -4.64 -19.78 22.16
C ALA A 170 -6.14 -20.14 22.06
N PRO A 171 -6.49 -21.43 21.93
CA PRO A 171 -7.88 -21.83 21.67
C PRO A 171 -8.81 -21.19 22.71
N GLY A 172 -9.76 -20.38 22.24
CA GLY A 172 -10.74 -19.67 23.08
C GLY A 172 -10.44 -18.20 23.41
N ARG A 173 -9.30 -17.62 23.00
CA ARG A 173 -8.98 -16.20 23.20
C ARG A 173 -9.00 -15.41 21.88
N SER A 174 -9.84 -14.39 21.79
CA SER A 174 -9.73 -13.37 20.74
C SER A 174 -8.58 -12.41 21.05
N LEU A 175 -7.83 -12.02 20.02
CA LEU A 175 -6.82 -10.97 20.15
C LEU A 175 -7.51 -9.64 20.40
N THR A 176 -7.04 -8.91 21.40
CA THR A 176 -7.46 -7.51 21.59
C THR A 176 -6.94 -6.63 20.46
N ILE A 177 -7.60 -5.50 20.19
CA ILE A 177 -7.21 -4.55 19.13
C ILE A 177 -5.75 -4.10 19.31
N ILE A 178 -5.34 -3.87 20.56
CA ILE A 178 -3.98 -3.45 20.88
C ILE A 178 -2.94 -4.55 20.58
N GLU A 179 -3.27 -5.81 20.83
CA GLU A 179 -2.39 -6.94 20.50
C GLU A 179 -2.25 -7.14 18.99
N SER A 180 -3.36 -7.09 18.25
CA SER A 180 -3.36 -7.14 16.79
C SER A 180 -2.48 -6.02 16.21
N LEU A 181 -2.57 -4.81 16.76
CA LEU A 181 -1.77 -3.66 16.31
C LEU A 181 -0.29 -3.81 16.71
N ALA A 182 0.00 -4.27 17.93
CA ALA A 182 1.37 -4.50 18.43
C ALA A 182 2.12 -5.60 17.66
N ILE A 183 1.41 -6.56 17.06
CA ILE A 183 2.02 -7.57 16.19
C ILE A 183 2.26 -7.00 14.78
N SER A 184 1.41 -6.10 14.32
CA SER A 184 1.34 -5.71 12.90
C SER A 184 2.02 -4.39 12.57
N TRP A 185 2.34 -3.56 13.58
CA TRP A 185 2.97 -2.25 13.37
C TRP A 185 4.29 -2.29 12.56
N PRO A 186 5.15 -3.33 12.62
CA PRO A 186 6.38 -3.33 11.82
C PRO A 186 6.09 -3.35 10.32
N ASN A 187 5.03 -4.06 9.89
CA ASN A 187 4.61 -4.09 8.49
C ASN A 187 4.15 -2.70 8.03
N LEU A 188 3.37 -2.01 8.86
CA LEU A 188 2.90 -0.66 8.57
C LEU A 188 4.06 0.35 8.55
N ALA A 189 5.05 0.19 9.44
CA ALA A 189 6.27 1.00 9.46
C ALA A 189 7.09 0.84 8.15
N ILE A 190 7.19 -0.37 7.61
CA ILE A 190 7.89 -0.61 6.33
C ILE A 190 7.18 0.11 5.17
N ILE A 191 5.84 -0.04 5.07
CA ILE A 191 5.06 0.60 4.00
C ILE A 191 5.16 2.13 4.09
N THR A 192 5.03 2.70 5.29
CA THR A 192 5.16 4.14 5.52
C THR A 192 6.58 4.63 5.21
N SER A 193 7.62 3.87 5.57
CA SER A 193 9.00 4.19 5.21
C SER A 193 9.19 4.26 3.69
N ILE A 194 8.67 3.28 2.94
CA ILE A 194 8.76 3.26 1.47
C ILE A 194 8.00 4.47 0.88
N LEU A 195 6.78 4.74 1.36
CA LEU A 195 5.99 5.90 0.96
C LEU A 195 6.77 7.20 1.12
N THR A 196 7.31 7.46 2.33
CA THR A 196 8.07 8.68 2.61
C THR A 196 9.34 8.79 1.76
N ALA A 197 10.06 7.68 1.54
CA ALA A 197 11.25 7.66 0.69
C ALA A 197 10.94 8.06 -0.76
N PHE A 198 9.86 7.53 -1.35
CA PHE A 198 9.47 7.89 -2.72
C PHE A 198 8.93 9.31 -2.86
N ILE A 199 8.23 9.82 -1.84
CA ILE A 199 7.82 11.23 -1.80
C ILE A 199 9.06 12.13 -1.74
N ALA A 200 10.00 11.84 -0.85
CA ALA A 200 11.25 12.60 -0.71
C ALA A 200 12.08 12.57 -2.01
N ALA A 201 12.21 11.39 -2.64
CA ALA A 201 12.89 11.25 -3.92
C ALA A 201 12.23 12.06 -5.05
N SER A 202 10.90 12.09 -5.08
CA SER A 202 10.14 12.91 -6.04
C SER A 202 10.41 14.40 -5.84
N TYR A 203 10.44 14.85 -4.58
CA TYR A 203 10.69 16.25 -4.23
C TYR A 203 12.12 16.68 -4.60
N ILE A 204 13.13 15.87 -4.25
CA ILE A 204 14.54 16.15 -4.58
C ILE A 204 14.74 16.23 -6.10
N LYS A 205 14.13 15.30 -6.85
CA LYS A 205 14.26 15.29 -8.30
C LYS A 205 13.60 16.52 -8.94
N PHE A 206 12.40 16.86 -8.50
CA PHE A 206 11.66 18.04 -8.96
C PHE A 206 12.48 19.31 -8.75
N LEU A 207 13.05 19.51 -7.55
CA LEU A 207 13.90 20.67 -7.25
C LEU A 207 15.19 20.71 -8.08
N ARG A 208 15.80 19.55 -8.39
CA ARG A 208 17.04 19.50 -9.19
C ARG A 208 16.86 19.85 -10.66
N GLU A 209 15.69 19.61 -11.23
CA GLU A 209 15.41 19.97 -12.62
C GLU A 209 15.18 21.47 -12.80
N GLU A 210 14.77 22.18 -11.75
CA GLU A 210 14.59 23.65 -11.78
C GLU A 210 15.91 24.43 -11.80
N VAL A 211 16.96 23.95 -11.12
CA VAL A 211 18.27 24.62 -11.08
C VAL A 211 18.99 24.62 -12.44
N ARG A 212 18.53 23.79 -13.40
CA ARG A 212 19.13 23.65 -14.73
C ARG A 212 18.43 24.44 -15.84
N CYS A 213 17.33 25.13 -15.54
CA CYS A 213 16.59 25.98 -16.48
C CYS A 213 16.94 27.45 -16.28
#